data_AF-A0AAE1Z534-F1
#
_entry.id   AF-A0AAE1Z534-F1
#
_cell.length_a   1.000
_cell.length_b   1.000
_cell.length_c   1.000
_cell.angle_alpha   90.00
_cell.angle_beta   90.00
_cell.angle_gamma   90.00
#
_symmetry.space_group_name_H-M   'P 1'
#
loop_
_entity.id
_entity.type
_entity.pdbx_description
1 polymer ?
#
loop_
_entity_poly.entity_id
_entity_poly.type
_entity_poly.pdbx_seq_one_letter_code
_entity_poly.pdbx_strand_id
1 'polypeptide(L)'
;MIPVCQSSLITLTSVCLVVCSCVDALIDEHMKDKLLTLHNNARKSVEYGLLDGQPIARSMKPLVWDEELESKAQILADNCTFVHDNVTNRRTSTFAYVGQNIAGANNVHM
;
A
#
# COMPACT_ATOMS: atom_id res chain seq x y z
N MET A 1 16.55 7.97 57.48
CA MET A 1 15.51 7.50 56.56
C MET A 1 15.22 8.63 55.58
N ILE A 2 15.68 8.49 54.34
CA ILE A 2 15.37 9.40 53.23
C ILE A 2 14.79 8.48 52.14
N PRO A 3 13.52 8.59 51.75
CA PRO A 3 12.96 7.74 50.72
C PRO A 3 13.33 8.31 49.35
N VAL A 4 14.07 7.53 48.57
CA VAL A 4 14.33 7.82 47.15
C VAL A 4 13.04 7.54 46.38
N CYS A 5 12.57 8.54 45.65
CA CYS A 5 11.34 8.53 44.86
C CYS A 5 11.47 7.55 43.67
N GLN A 6 10.82 6.39 43.73
CA GLN A 6 10.86 5.34 42.69
C GLN A 6 9.96 5.61 41.46
N SER A 7 9.47 6.83 41.27
CA SER A 7 8.39 7.10 40.30
C SER A 7 8.84 7.53 38.90
N SER A 8 10.14 7.48 38.57
CA SER A 8 10.65 8.02 37.30
C SER A 8 11.07 6.97 36.26
N LEU A 9 11.04 5.67 36.59
CA LEU A 9 11.52 4.60 35.68
C LEU A 9 10.40 3.78 35.01
N ILE A 10 9.17 3.82 35.55
CA ILE A 10 8.05 2.98 35.09
C ILE A 10 7.29 3.63 33.92
N THR A 11 7.41 4.94 33.74
CA THR A 11 6.70 5.66 32.66
C THR A 11 7.37 5.53 31.29
N LEU A 12 8.68 5.27 31.23
CA LEU A 12 9.42 5.16 29.96
C LEU A 12 9.23 3.78 29.29
N THR A 13 9.07 2.72 30.07
CA THR A 13 8.85 1.36 29.56
C THR A 13 7.45 1.15 29.00
N SER A 14 6.44 1.86 29.53
CA SER A 14 5.05 1.74 29.06
C SER A 14 4.81 2.41 27.71
N VAL A 15 5.60 3.43 27.35
CA VAL A 15 5.51 4.07 26.02
C VAL A 15 6.09 3.17 24.94
N CYS A 16 7.14 2.40 25.24
CA CYS A 16 7.82 1.54 24.27
C CYS A 16 6.98 0.32 23.83
N LEU A 17 6.12 -0.21 24.71
CA LEU A 17 5.25 -1.36 24.40
C LEU A 17 4.04 -1.00 23.51
N VAL A 18 3.52 0.23 23.59
CA VAL A 18 2.36 0.66 22.80
C VAL A 18 2.75 0.97 21.35
N VAL A 19 3.97 1.47 21.12
CA VAL A 19 4.47 1.83 19.77
C VAL A 19 4.84 0.58 18.94
N CYS A 20 5.06 -0.57 19.58
CA CYS A 20 5.52 -1.79 18.91
C CYS A 20 4.38 -2.69 18.38
N SER A 21 3.11 -2.31 18.58
CA SER A 21 1.96 -3.18 18.27
C SER A 21 1.33 -2.93 16.89
N CYS A 22 1.64 -1.80 16.23
CA CYS A 22 1.20 -1.51 14.87
C CYS A 22 2.37 -1.74 13.91
N VAL A 23 2.41 -2.92 13.29
CA VAL A 23 3.22 -3.12 12.09
C VAL A 23 2.48 -2.45 10.95
N ASP A 24 2.58 -1.13 10.84
CA ASP A 24 2.10 -0.41 9.67
C ASP A 24 3.07 -0.75 8.52
N ALA A 25 2.66 -1.68 7.65
CA ALA A 25 3.41 -2.04 6.46
C ALA A 25 3.28 -0.90 5.43
N LEU A 26 4.02 0.17 5.67
CA LEU A 26 4.11 1.31 4.75
C LEU A 26 4.92 0.92 3.52
N ILE A 27 4.40 1.31 2.35
CA ILE A 27 5.13 1.13 1.10
C ILE A 27 6.32 2.10 1.05
N ASP A 28 7.50 1.59 0.69
CA ASP A 28 8.69 2.41 0.47
C ASP A 28 8.88 2.79 -1.00
N GLU A 29 9.78 3.74 -1.28
CA GLU A 29 10.04 4.22 -2.64
C GLU A 29 10.55 3.12 -3.58
N HIS A 30 11.26 2.11 -3.07
CA HIS A 30 11.73 1.00 -3.87
C HIS A 30 10.57 0.09 -4.31
N MET A 31 9.60 -0.17 -3.42
CA MET A 31 8.38 -0.90 -3.74
C MET A 31 7.49 -0.11 -4.71
N LYS A 32 7.37 1.21 -4.53
CA LYS A 32 6.64 2.09 -5.46
C LYS A 32 7.21 2.01 -6.87
N ASP A 33 8.52 2.17 -7.02
CA ASP A 33 9.21 2.07 -8.31
C ASP A 33 9.04 0.67 -8.93
N LYS A 34 9.21 -0.39 -8.13
CA LYS A 34 9.05 -1.77 -8.58
C LYS A 34 7.63 -2.03 -9.10
N LEU A 35 6.61 -1.65 -8.36
CA LEU A 35 5.21 -1.81 -8.78
C LEU A 35 4.92 -1.03 -10.05
N LEU A 36 5.35 0.24 -10.12
CA LEU A 36 5.13 1.09 -11.29
C LEU A 36 5.83 0.52 -12.54
N THR A 37 7.08 0.07 -12.38
CA THR A 37 7.88 -0.54 -13.44
C THR A 37 7.24 -1.82 -13.97
N LEU A 38 6.80 -2.72 -13.08
CA LEU A 38 6.14 -3.96 -13.48
C LEU A 38 4.85 -3.70 -14.29
N HIS A 39 4.01 -2.78 -13.82
CA HIS A 39 2.78 -2.42 -14.54
C HIS A 39 3.07 -1.78 -15.90
N ASN A 40 4.02 -0.85 -15.97
CA ASN A 40 4.37 -0.18 -17.21
C ASN A 40 5.04 -1.11 -18.23
N ASN A 41 5.84 -2.07 -17.79
CA ASN A 41 6.39 -3.12 -18.66
C ASN A 41 5.30 -4.01 -19.24
N ALA A 42 4.30 -4.40 -18.44
CA ALA A 42 3.15 -5.17 -18.93
C ALA A 42 2.34 -4.37 -19.96
N ARG A 43 2.06 -3.08 -19.70
CA ARG A 43 1.35 -2.19 -20.64
C ARG A 43 2.09 -2.04 -21.97
N LYS A 44 3.41 -1.88 -21.92
CA LYS A 44 4.29 -1.81 -23.11
C LYS A 44 4.29 -3.12 -23.88
N SER A 45 4.23 -4.26 -23.18
CA SER A 45 4.15 -5.58 -23.82
C SER A 45 2.86 -5.75 -24.61
N VAL A 46 1.72 -5.25 -24.09
CA VAL A 46 0.44 -5.22 -24.82
C VAL A 46 0.53 -4.34 -26.07
N GLU A 47 1.08 -3.14 -25.95
CA GLU A 47 1.24 -2.19 -27.07
C GLU A 47 2.18 -2.72 -28.17
N TYR A 48 3.15 -3.56 -27.80
CA TYR A 48 4.07 -4.19 -28.75
C TYR A 48 3.62 -5.56 -29.25
N GLY A 49 2.45 -6.04 -28.81
CA GLY A 49 1.94 -7.35 -29.22
C GLY A 49 2.77 -8.53 -28.72
N LEU A 50 3.41 -8.39 -27.57
CA LEU A 50 4.29 -9.41 -26.98
C LEU A 50 3.55 -10.39 -26.04
N LEU A 51 2.24 -10.22 -25.87
CA LEU A 51 1.42 -11.11 -25.03
C LEU A 51 0.59 -12.05 -25.92
N ASP A 52 0.91 -13.34 -25.87
CA ASP A 52 0.21 -14.37 -26.63
C ASP A 52 -1.30 -14.33 -26.37
N GLY A 53 -2.09 -14.37 -27.44
CA GLY A 53 -3.55 -14.36 -27.39
C GLY A 53 -4.19 -13.00 -27.07
N GLN A 54 -3.42 -11.94 -26.85
CA GLN A 54 -3.95 -10.58 -26.67
C GLN A 54 -3.82 -9.77 -27.96
N PRO A 55 -4.83 -8.96 -28.33
CA PRO A 55 -4.70 -8.04 -29.45
C PRO A 55 -3.68 -6.95 -29.13
N ILE A 56 -3.00 -6.47 -30.18
CA ILE A 56 -2.04 -5.35 -30.06
C ILE A 56 -2.82 -4.08 -29.72
N ALA A 57 -2.47 -3.42 -28.61
CA ALA A 57 -3.04 -2.13 -28.29
C ALA A 57 -2.43 -1.02 -29.17
N ARG A 58 -3.27 -0.11 -29.68
CA ARG A 58 -2.79 1.03 -30.48
C ARG A 58 -1.96 2.03 -29.65
N SER A 59 -2.28 2.19 -28.37
CA SER A 59 -1.56 3.09 -27.46
C SER A 59 -1.88 2.75 -26.02
N MET A 60 -0.86 2.64 -25.17
CA MET A 60 -1.00 2.44 -23.73
C MET A 60 -0.11 3.43 -22.96
N LYS A 61 -0.68 4.56 -22.55
CA LYS A 61 0.07 5.57 -21.76
C LYS A 61 0.72 4.95 -20.51
N PRO A 62 1.96 5.33 -20.16
CA PRO A 62 2.56 4.88 -18.91
C PRO A 62 1.73 5.42 -17.73
N LEU A 63 1.60 4.57 -16.71
CA LEU A 63 1.07 4.97 -15.42
C LEU A 63 2.10 5.85 -14.70
N VAL A 64 1.58 6.73 -13.86
CA VAL A 64 2.34 7.53 -12.90
C VAL A 64 1.81 7.21 -11.51
N TRP A 65 2.66 7.35 -10.50
CA TRP A 65 2.26 7.16 -9.12
C TRP A 65 1.42 8.35 -8.63
N ASP A 66 0.40 8.08 -7.81
CA ASP A 66 -0.48 9.08 -7.20
C ASP A 66 -0.56 8.82 -5.70
N GLU A 67 -0.14 9.80 -4.90
CA GLU A 67 -0.04 9.65 -3.44
C GLU A 67 -1.39 9.59 -2.74
N GLU A 68 -2.45 10.16 -3.33
CA GLU A 68 -3.79 10.06 -2.76
C GLU A 68 -4.35 8.65 -2.96
N LEU A 69 -4.13 8.05 -4.14
CA LEU A 69 -4.44 6.63 -4.40
C LEU A 69 -3.62 5.70 -3.50
N GLU A 70 -2.34 5.98 -3.25
CA GLU A 70 -1.50 5.24 -2.30
C GLU A 70 -2.12 5.27 -0.89
N SER A 71 -2.49 6.46 -0.40
CA SER A 71 -3.12 6.62 0.92
C SER A 71 -4.43 5.83 1.02
N LYS A 72 -5.27 5.85 -0.01
CA LYS A 72 -6.51 5.04 -0.04
C LYS A 72 -6.22 3.54 -0.05
N ALA A 73 -5.21 3.09 -0.79
CA ALA A 73 -4.82 1.69 -0.83
C ALA A 73 -4.26 1.20 0.51
N GLN A 74 -3.47 2.04 1.20
CA GLN A 74 -2.96 1.74 2.54
C GLN A 74 -4.12 1.55 3.55
N ILE A 75 -5.08 2.48 3.57
CA ILE A 75 -6.27 2.37 4.44
C ILE A 75 -7.01 1.04 4.22
N LEU A 76 -7.13 0.58 2.97
CA LEU A 76 -7.74 -0.72 2.68
C LEU A 76 -6.89 -1.88 3.21
N ALA A 77 -5.58 -1.85 2.95
CA ALA A 77 -4.67 -2.90 3.38
C ALA A 77 -4.65 -3.04 4.91
N ASP A 78 -4.66 -1.92 5.63
CA ASP A 78 -4.66 -1.87 7.10
C ASP A 78 -5.93 -2.49 7.70
N ASN A 79 -7.05 -2.48 6.98
CA ASN A 79 -8.29 -3.14 7.43
C ASN A 79 -8.16 -4.68 7.50
N CYS A 80 -7.10 -5.27 6.94
CA CYS A 80 -6.83 -6.71 6.97
C CYS A 80 -8.01 -7.59 6.51
N THR A 81 -8.83 -7.08 5.58
CA THR A 81 -9.98 -7.82 5.02
C THR A 81 -9.83 -7.96 3.50
N PHE A 82 -10.07 -9.16 2.98
CA PHE A 82 -10.00 -9.42 1.54
C PHE A 82 -11.32 -9.06 0.86
N VAL A 83 -11.70 -7.78 0.90
CA VAL A 83 -12.94 -7.25 0.34
C VAL A 83 -12.66 -5.93 -0.34
N HIS A 84 -13.35 -5.65 -1.45
CA HIS A 84 -13.25 -4.35 -2.12
C HIS A 84 -13.92 -3.23 -1.31
N ASP A 85 -13.32 -2.05 -1.35
CA ASP A 85 -13.96 -0.84 -0.81
C ASP A 85 -15.22 -0.47 -1.58
N ASN A 86 -16.12 0.25 -0.91
CA ASN A 86 -17.19 0.94 -1.60
C ASN A 86 -16.61 2.05 -2.51
N VAL A 87 -17.37 2.45 -3.54
CA VAL A 87 -16.90 3.43 -4.54
C VAL A 87 -16.56 4.78 -3.91
N THR A 88 -17.32 5.21 -2.89
CA THR A 88 -17.12 6.51 -2.22
C THR A 88 -15.80 6.55 -1.45
N ASN A 89 -15.41 5.47 -0.79
CA ASN A 89 -14.15 5.36 -0.04
C ASN A 89 -12.94 5.51 -0.97
N ARG A 90 -13.05 4.95 -2.18
CA ARG A 90 -11.99 4.95 -3.21
C ARG A 90 -11.82 6.29 -3.92
N ARG A 91 -12.77 7.21 -3.79
CA ARG A 91 -12.69 8.53 -4.44
C ARG A 91 -11.52 9.33 -3.89
N THR A 92 -10.86 10.05 -4.79
CA THR A 92 -9.85 11.03 -4.46
C THR A 92 -10.35 12.43 -4.81
N SER A 93 -9.59 13.46 -4.43
CA SER A 93 -9.84 14.85 -4.84
C SER A 93 -9.85 15.01 -6.36
N THR A 94 -9.07 14.20 -7.07
CA THR A 94 -8.91 14.25 -8.53
C THR A 94 -9.79 13.24 -9.27
N PHE A 95 -10.06 12.07 -8.68
CA PHE A 95 -10.72 10.96 -9.35
C PHE A 95 -12.02 10.56 -8.64
N ALA A 96 -13.15 10.86 -9.29
CA ALA A 96 -14.48 10.48 -8.79
C ALA A 96 -14.81 8.98 -8.97
N TYR A 97 -14.04 8.24 -9.78
CA TYR A 97 -14.23 6.81 -9.99
C TYR A 97 -12.87 6.12 -10.07
N VAL A 98 -12.61 5.20 -9.14
CA VAL A 98 -11.31 4.56 -8.95
C VAL A 98 -11.49 3.04 -8.97
N GLY A 99 -10.76 2.37 -9.86
CA GLY A 99 -10.66 0.91 -9.91
C GLY A 99 -9.82 0.39 -8.74
N GLN A 100 -9.95 -0.89 -8.41
CA GLN A 100 -9.23 -1.48 -7.29
C GLN A 100 -8.91 -2.95 -7.58
N ASN A 101 -7.65 -3.32 -7.42
CA ASN A 101 -7.20 -4.71 -7.37
C ASN A 101 -6.76 -5.00 -5.92
N ILE A 102 -7.04 -6.20 -5.43
CA ILE A 102 -6.63 -6.66 -4.10
C ILE A 102 -5.87 -7.99 -4.24
N ALA A 103 -4.81 -8.14 -3.45
CA ALA A 103 -4.04 -9.37 -3.35
C ALA A 103 -3.71 -9.60 -1.88
N GLY A 104 -3.67 -10.87 -1.46
CA GLY A 104 -3.36 -11.26 -0.09
C GLY A 104 -2.65 -12.60 -0.07
N ALA A 105 -1.86 -12.83 0.97
CA ALA A 105 -1.16 -14.08 1.19
C ALA A 105 -1.37 -14.51 2.64
N ASN A 106 -1.64 -15.81 2.86
CA ASN A 106 -1.83 -16.34 4.21
C ASN A 106 -0.52 -16.39 5.01
N ASN A 107 0.62 -16.45 4.31
CA ASN A 107 1.96 -16.44 4.88
C ASN A 107 2.84 -15.55 4.00
N VAL A 108 3.60 -14.65 4.63
CA VAL A 108 4.66 -13.90 3.97
C VAL A 108 5.98 -14.54 4.42
N HIS A 109 6.62 -15.33 3.54
CA HIS A 109 8.02 -15.67 3.76
C HIS A 109 8.83 -14.41 3.48
N MET A 110 9.18 -13.71 4.56
CA MET A 110 10.16 -12.62 4.53
C MET A 110 11.58 -13.20 4.42
#